data_AF-A0A537DK05-F1
#
_entry.id   AF-A0A537DK05-F1
#
_cell.length_a   1.000
_cell.length_b   1.000
_cell.length_c   1.000
_cell.angle_alpha   90.00
_cell.angle_beta   90.00
_cell.angle_gamma   90.00
#
_symmetry.space_group_name_H-M   'P 1'
#
loop_
_entity.id
_entity.type
_entity.pdbx_description
1 polymer ?
#
loop_
_entity_poly.entity_id
_entity_poly.type
_entity_poly.pdbx_seq_one_letter_code
_entity_poly.pdbx_strand_id
1 'polypeptide(L)' 'SPRGPIMIDPETRDIVQTVYIRRVEKVDGILYNIEFDKFPDVKDPGK' A
#
# COMPACT_ATOMS: atom_id res chain seq x y z
N SER A 1 2.85 9.20 1.24
CA SER A 1 3.53 8.49 2.34
C SER A 1 4.69 7.71 1.73
N PRO A 2 5.94 7.82 2.23
CA PRO A 2 6.93 6.77 1.98
C PRO A 2 6.27 5.47 2.44
N ARG A 3 5.94 4.61 1.49
CA ARG A 3 4.77 3.70 1.45
C ARG A 3 4.67 2.57 2.50
N GLY A 4 5.34 2.71 3.64
CA GLY A 4 5.55 1.64 4.61
C GLY A 4 6.76 0.77 4.24
N PRO A 5 7.00 -0.30 5.00
CA PRO A 5 8.10 -1.23 4.74
C PRO A 5 7.91 -1.91 3.39
N ILE A 6 9.02 -2.15 2.69
CA ILE A 6 9.07 -2.87 1.42
C ILE A 6 10.24 -3.85 1.42
N MET A 7 10.11 -4.89 0.61
CA MET A 7 11.18 -5.85 0.31
C MET A 7 11.16 -6.14 -1.20
N ILE A 8 12.29 -6.57 -1.75
CA ILE A 8 12.35 -7.14 -3.10
C ILE A 8 12.39 -8.67 -2.95
N ASP A 9 11.43 -9.35 -3.55
CA ASP A 9 11.36 -10.81 -3.56
C ASP A 9 12.55 -11.38 -4.35
N PRO A 10 13.37 -12.28 -3.77
CA PRO A 10 14.56 -12.80 -4.45
C PRO A 10 14.25 -13.71 -5.65
N GLU A 11 13.08 -14.33 -5.71
CA GLU A 11 12.67 -15.26 -6.77
C GLU A 11 12.12 -14.49 -7.97
N THR A 12 11.16 -13.60 -7.72
CA THR A 12 10.47 -12.85 -8.79
C THR A 12 11.16 -11.53 -9.14
N ARG A 13 12.02 -11.03 -8.24
CA ARG A 13 12.62 -9.69 -8.27
C ARG A 13 11.57 -8.57 -8.25
N ASP A 14 10.35 -8.88 -7.80
CA ASP A 14 9.26 -7.92 -7.68
C ASP A 14 9.14 -7.38 -6.25
N ILE A 15 8.43 -6.27 -6.11
CA ILE A 15 8.21 -5.62 -4.83
C ILE A 15 7.19 -6.39 -3.99
N VAL A 16 7.54 -6.61 -2.73
CA VAL A 16 6.62 -7.00 -1.67
C VAL A 16 6.35 -5.78 -0.82
N GLN A 17 5.08 -5.43 -0.65
CA GLN A 17 4.67 -4.19 0.02
C GLN A 17 3.32 -4.33 0.73
N THR A 18 3.04 -3.42 1.66
CA THR A 18 1.72 -3.31 2.28
C THR A 18 0.71 -2.68 1.31
N VAL A 19 -0.45 -3.32 1.13
CA VAL A 19 -1.59 -2.76 0.39
C VAL A 19 -2.58 -2.16 1.38
N TYR A 20 -2.88 -0.87 1.25
CA TYR A 20 -3.81 -0.17 2.15
C TYR A 20 -5.19 -0.01 1.50
N ILE A 21 -6.24 -0.21 2.28
CA ILE A 21 -7.62 0.14 1.93
C ILE A 21 -7.86 1.59 2.37
N ARG A 22 -8.36 2.40 1.44
CA ARG A 22 -8.49 3.85 1.64
C ARG A 22 -9.89 4.33 1.32
N ARG A 23 -10.34 5.35 2.06
CA ARG A 23 -11.58 6.09 1.80
C ARG A 23 -11.23 7.54 1.46
N VAL A 24 -11.95 8.12 0.50
CA VAL A 24 -11.83 9.54 0.20
C VAL A 24 -12.52 10.35 1.30
N GLU A 25 -11.79 11.24 1.95
CA GLU A 25 -12.32 12.15 2.97
C GLU A 25 -11.83 13.57 2.74
N LYS A 26 -12.63 14.55 3.18
CA LYS A 26 -12.27 15.97 3.07
C LYS A 26 -11.57 16.40 4.36
N VAL A 27 -10.28 16.70 4.28
CA VAL A 27 -9.47 17.24 5.38
C VAL A 27 -9.03 18.65 5.00
N ASP A 28 -9.34 19.63 5.85
CA ASP A 28 -9.00 21.04 5.64
C ASP A 28 -9.40 21.60 4.27
N GLY A 29 -10.56 21.17 3.76
CA GLY A 29 -11.08 21.63 2.48
C GLY A 29 -10.63 20.82 1.25
N ILE A 30 -9.68 19.90 1.40
CA ILE A 30 -9.06 19.13 0.32
C ILE A 30 -9.41 17.64 0.46
N LEU A 31 -9.58 16.94 -0.66
CA LEU A 31 -9.83 15.49 -0.65
C LEU A 31 -8.52 14.71 -0.47
N TYR A 32 -8.49 13.82 0.52
CA TYR A 32 -7.39 12.90 0.81
C TYR A 32 -7.88 11.46 0.80
N ASN A 33 -6.98 10.53 0.47
CA ASN A 33 -7.20 9.10 0.65
C ASN A 33 -6.73 8.71 2.05
N ILE A 34 -7.66 8.61 3.00
CA ILE A 34 -7.37 8.23 4.38
C ILE A 34 -7.32 6.70 4.48
N GLU A 35 -6.20 6.19 4.97
CA GLU A 35 -5.97 4.75 5.20
C GLU A 35 -6.75 4.31 6.44
N PHE A 36 -7.56 3.25 6.33
CA PHE A 36 -8.33 2.71 7.45
C PHE A 36 -8.11 1.21 7.70
N ASP A 37 -7.54 0.49 6.72
CA ASP A 37 -7.18 -0.92 6.86
C ASP A 37 -5.99 -1.28 5.94
N LYS A 38 -5.37 -2.44 6.15
CA LYS A 38 -4.19 -2.88 5.39
C LYS A 38 -4.01 -4.40 5.33
N PHE A 39 -3.42 -4.85 4.22
CA PHE A 39 -2.83 -6.18 4.05
C PHE A 39 -1.31 -6.06 4.00
N PRO A 40 -0.56 -6.59 4.98
CA PRO A 40 0.89 -6.53 4.99
C PRO A 40 1.51 -7.51 3.98
N ASP A 41 2.73 -7.19 3.53
CA ASP A 41 3.64 -8.07 2.79
C ASP A 41 3.03 -8.79 1.57
N VAL A 42 2.22 -8.05 0.80
CA VAL A 42 1.56 -8.57 -0.40
C VAL A 42 2.57 -8.64 -1.55
N LYS A 43 2.73 -9.84 -2.11
CA LYS A 43 3.46 -10.09 -3.36
C LYS A 43 2.58 -9.76 -4.58
N ASP A 44 3.18 -9.63 -5.75
CA ASP A 44 2.44 -9.54 -7.03
C ASP A 44 1.55 -10.79 -7.22
N PRO A 45 0.20 -10.67 -7.25
CA PRO A 45 -0.70 -11.82 -7.43
C PRO A 45 -0.64 -12.43 -8.84
N GLY A 46 0.00 -11.76 -9.80
CA GLY A 46 0.12 -12.23 -11.18
C GLY A 46 1.33 -13.14 -11.45
N LYS A 47 2.10 -13.50 -10.42
CA LYS A 47 3.34 -14.28 -10.52
C LYS A 47 3.39 -15.46 -9.57
#